data_AF-A0A812VJ04-F1
#
_entry.id   AF-A0A812VJ04-F1
#
_cell.length_a   1.000
_cell.length_b   1.000
_cell.length_c   1.000
_cell.angle_alpha   90.00
_cell.angle_beta   90.00
_cell.angle_gamma   90.00
#
_symmetry.space_group_name_H-M   'P 1'
#
loop_
_entity.id
_entity.type
_entity.pdbx_description
1 polymer ?
#
loop_
_entity_poly.entity_id
_entity_poly.type
_entity_poly.pdbx_seq_one_letter_code
_entity_poly.pdbx_strand_id
1 'polypeptide(L)'
;MLLLGTQVFRDYPEDFDTFTLSDVTHKLHVFISYNWAMPQWLKFMALAFHFNHKAASAAATVAYITTILLVMLHAEAHEDSDDLFFRSHLGTGVCVVTYWLFLLCWHDVKALFWRRGKRVFLDRCCIHQTDEELKQQGIENLDIFLQLSDQMLVVYSELYTKKLWTMYELATFLPKRGPNRLAVLPTFLIRCTILAVPMVALHCIWVQMLLVDDVQQPVEDLLLDSRLAILLLDLPLLLVVTWAFRRWAKEEKQMRENVRTFHYGDSHCLKEADRSMVYSNIARYMRETKAVSAEAPDEDALVAFNELVRTEVPIAVTKSLGGWGIPLRYLFVILMPMMTNIVDYLAVAPLLYPEPLPMAMYATGWELQRLEVFSPKETPGKLKKPEAEISRQ
;
A
#
# COMPACT_ATOMS: atom_id res chain seq x y z
N MET A 1 -7.66 -21.56 -13.98
CA MET A 1 -8.70 -20.66 -14.51
C MET A 1 -8.95 -19.52 -13.51
N LEU A 2 -7.92 -18.70 -13.20
CA LEU A 2 -7.89 -17.75 -12.06
C LEU A 2 -6.84 -16.61 -12.26
N LEU A 3 -6.55 -16.19 -13.50
CA LEU A 3 -5.43 -15.27 -13.79
C LEU A 3 -5.77 -14.20 -14.84
N LEU A 4 -7.00 -13.72 -14.90
CA LEU A 4 -7.39 -12.74 -15.94
C LEU A 4 -6.63 -11.41 -15.80
N GLY A 5 -6.26 -10.99 -14.59
CA GLY A 5 -5.52 -9.73 -14.39
C GLY A 5 -4.02 -9.82 -14.66
N THR A 6 -3.38 -10.97 -14.48
CA THR A 6 -1.95 -11.15 -14.84
C THR A 6 -1.77 -11.42 -16.32
N GLN A 7 -2.78 -11.98 -17.00
CA GLN A 7 -2.81 -12.18 -18.45
C GLN A 7 -2.54 -10.87 -19.20
N VAL A 8 -3.20 -9.78 -18.81
CA VAL A 8 -3.09 -8.47 -19.49
C VAL A 8 -1.66 -7.95 -19.64
N PHE A 9 -0.78 -8.23 -18.68
CA PHE A 9 0.62 -7.78 -18.73
C PHE A 9 1.62 -8.88 -19.03
N ARG A 10 1.17 -10.11 -19.32
CA ARG A 10 2.06 -11.21 -19.64
C ARG A 10 2.84 -10.92 -20.92
N ASP A 11 4.09 -11.38 -20.98
CA ASP A 11 4.79 -11.48 -22.26
C ASP A 11 4.13 -12.58 -23.08
N TYR A 12 3.41 -12.12 -24.09
CA TYR A 12 2.91 -12.98 -25.13
C TYR A 12 3.90 -12.98 -26.30
N PRO A 13 3.98 -14.10 -27.05
CA PRO A 13 4.71 -14.10 -28.32
C PRO A 13 4.13 -13.05 -29.28
N GLU A 14 4.95 -12.58 -30.23
CA GLU A 14 4.63 -11.44 -31.11
C GLU A 14 3.34 -11.63 -31.96
N ASP A 15 2.92 -12.87 -32.16
CA ASP A 15 1.73 -13.27 -32.90
C ASP A 15 0.44 -13.22 -32.06
N PHE A 16 0.55 -13.17 -30.73
CA PHE A 16 -0.62 -13.11 -29.87
C PHE A 16 -1.19 -11.70 -29.84
N ASP A 17 -2.40 -11.58 -30.38
CA ASP A 17 -3.10 -10.32 -30.37
C ASP A 17 -3.80 -10.07 -29.03
N THR A 18 -3.18 -9.21 -28.21
CA THR A 18 -3.75 -8.76 -26.93
C THR A 18 -5.05 -7.98 -27.10
N PHE A 19 -5.42 -7.58 -28.32
CA PHE A 19 -6.72 -6.98 -28.64
C PHE A 19 -7.89 -7.93 -28.37
N THR A 20 -7.67 -9.23 -28.47
CA THR A 20 -8.68 -10.27 -28.15
C THR A 20 -9.12 -10.27 -26.68
N LEU A 21 -8.35 -9.63 -25.79
CA LEU A 21 -8.69 -9.44 -24.37
C LEU A 21 -9.60 -8.23 -24.14
N SER A 22 -9.86 -7.42 -25.17
CA SER A 22 -10.75 -6.27 -25.11
C SER A 22 -12.19 -6.64 -25.46
N ASP A 23 -13.12 -5.74 -25.09
CA ASP A 23 -14.55 -5.86 -25.34
C ASP A 23 -15.07 -4.53 -25.88
N VAL A 24 -16.04 -4.58 -26.81
CA VAL A 24 -16.75 -3.38 -27.26
C VAL A 24 -17.57 -2.80 -26.11
N THR A 25 -17.41 -1.50 -25.86
CA THR A 25 -18.14 -0.79 -24.80
C THR A 25 -18.46 0.64 -25.20
N HIS A 26 -19.62 1.14 -24.75
CA HIS A 26 -20.03 2.54 -24.95
C HIS A 26 -19.51 3.47 -23.83
N LYS A 27 -18.94 2.91 -22.76
CA LYS A 27 -18.48 3.69 -21.60
C LYS A 27 -17.17 3.17 -21.03
N LEU A 28 -16.27 4.09 -20.70
CA LEU A 28 -15.01 3.84 -20.01
C LEU A 28 -15.03 4.45 -18.61
N HIS A 29 -14.71 3.65 -17.60
CA HIS A 29 -14.67 4.13 -16.22
C HIS A 29 -13.30 4.67 -15.84
N VAL A 30 -12.24 4.09 -16.40
CA VAL A 30 -10.85 4.45 -16.08
C VAL A 30 -9.99 4.34 -17.33
N PHE A 31 -9.25 5.40 -17.64
CA PHE A 31 -8.13 5.38 -18.59
C PHE A 31 -6.85 5.06 -17.82
N ILE A 32 -6.15 3.98 -18.18
CA ILE A 32 -4.89 3.61 -17.53
C ILE A 32 -3.73 4.12 -18.38
N SER A 33 -3.00 5.10 -17.85
CA SER A 33 -1.76 5.60 -18.47
C SER A 33 -0.55 5.11 -17.70
N TYR A 34 0.45 4.62 -18.42
CA TYR A 34 1.66 4.06 -17.83
C TYR A 34 2.83 4.09 -18.83
N ASN A 35 4.03 3.90 -18.29
CA ASN A 35 5.21 3.73 -19.12
C ASN A 35 5.39 2.26 -19.54
N TRP A 36 5.44 2.00 -20.84
CA TRP A 36 5.65 0.67 -21.41
C TRP A 36 6.89 -0.06 -20.86
N ALA A 37 8.00 0.67 -20.67
CA ALA A 37 9.28 0.12 -20.19
C ALA A 37 9.27 -0.33 -18.72
N MET A 38 8.18 -0.09 -17.98
CA MET A 38 8.07 -0.50 -16.59
C MET A 38 7.94 -2.03 -16.46
N PRO A 39 8.51 -2.65 -15.39
CA PRO A 39 8.31 -4.06 -15.10
C PRO A 39 6.83 -4.44 -14.96
N GLN A 40 6.43 -5.55 -15.56
CA GLN A 40 5.03 -6.00 -15.62
C GLN A 40 4.43 -6.27 -14.25
N TRP A 41 5.17 -6.97 -13.38
CA TRP A 41 4.71 -7.29 -12.03
C TRP A 41 4.34 -6.02 -11.25
N LEU A 42 5.04 -4.92 -11.49
CA LEU A 42 4.82 -3.66 -10.81
C LEU A 42 3.59 -2.91 -11.35
N LYS A 43 3.33 -3.00 -12.66
CA LYS A 43 2.06 -2.56 -13.26
C LYS A 43 0.91 -3.32 -12.62
N PHE A 44 1.01 -4.65 -12.58
CA PHE A 44 0.01 -5.51 -11.96
C PHE A 44 -0.22 -5.15 -10.49
N MET A 45 0.84 -5.04 -9.68
CA MET A 45 0.70 -4.70 -8.26
C MET A 45 0.10 -3.32 -8.04
N ALA A 46 0.45 -2.33 -8.87
CA ALA A 46 -0.16 -1.01 -8.81
C ALA A 46 -1.67 -1.08 -9.09
N LEU A 47 -2.09 -1.81 -10.12
CA LEU A 47 -3.50 -1.99 -10.45
C LEU A 47 -4.24 -2.82 -9.38
N ALA A 48 -3.65 -3.91 -8.91
CA ALA A 48 -4.19 -4.75 -7.84
C ALA A 48 -4.41 -3.91 -6.57
N PHE A 49 -3.43 -3.09 -6.18
CA PHE A 49 -3.57 -2.14 -5.08
C PHE A 49 -4.70 -1.14 -5.33
N HIS A 50 -4.82 -0.57 -6.52
CA HIS A 50 -5.91 0.38 -6.79
C HIS A 50 -7.31 -0.25 -6.77
N PHE A 51 -7.48 -1.43 -7.39
CA PHE A 51 -8.80 -2.04 -7.61
C PHE A 51 -9.24 -3.00 -6.50
N ASN A 52 -8.31 -3.61 -5.77
CA ASN A 52 -8.61 -4.69 -4.81
C ASN A 52 -8.37 -4.30 -3.36
N HIS A 53 -7.54 -3.28 -3.06
CA HIS A 53 -7.19 -2.89 -1.69
C HIS A 53 -8.40 -2.74 -0.75
N LYS A 54 -9.48 -2.07 -1.17
CA LYS A 54 -10.66 -1.89 -0.30
C LYS A 54 -11.31 -3.21 0.11
N ALA A 55 -11.43 -4.14 -0.82
CA ALA A 55 -11.98 -5.47 -0.55
C ALA A 55 -11.00 -6.30 0.28
N ALA A 56 -9.70 -6.19 -0.01
CA ALA A 56 -8.65 -6.84 0.76
C ALA A 56 -8.64 -6.39 2.22
N SER A 57 -8.70 -5.08 2.48
CA SER A 57 -8.80 -4.53 3.83
C SER A 57 -10.06 -5.00 4.54
N ALA A 58 -11.22 -4.96 3.89
CA ALA A 58 -12.47 -5.42 4.49
C ALA A 58 -12.42 -6.91 4.86
N ALA A 59 -11.95 -7.76 3.94
CA ALA A 59 -11.82 -9.20 4.18
C ALA A 59 -10.82 -9.50 5.31
N ALA A 60 -9.67 -8.80 5.32
CA ALA A 60 -8.66 -8.94 6.36
C ALA A 60 -9.19 -8.52 7.74
N THR A 61 -9.94 -7.41 7.83
CA THR A 61 -10.58 -6.97 9.07
C THR A 61 -11.62 -7.98 9.56
N VAL A 62 -12.46 -8.51 8.67
CA VAL A 62 -13.45 -9.54 9.05
C VAL A 62 -12.77 -10.82 9.55
N ALA A 63 -11.80 -11.33 8.79
CA ALA A 63 -11.05 -12.54 9.17
C ALA A 63 -10.34 -12.36 10.53
N TYR A 64 -9.76 -11.18 10.75
CA TYR A 64 -9.13 -10.82 12.02
C TYR A 64 -10.11 -10.81 13.19
N ILE A 65 -11.24 -10.10 13.07
CA ILE A 65 -12.28 -10.04 14.11
C ILE A 65 -12.82 -11.45 14.41
N THR A 66 -13.09 -12.25 13.39
CA THR A 66 -13.53 -13.64 13.57
C THR A 66 -12.49 -14.46 14.32
N THR A 67 -11.20 -14.29 14.01
CA THR A 67 -10.12 -15.01 14.70
C THR A 67 -10.07 -14.64 16.18
N ILE A 68 -10.12 -13.34 16.52
CA ILE A 68 -10.15 -12.90 17.93
C ILE A 68 -11.36 -13.48 18.66
N LEU A 69 -12.56 -13.41 18.06
CA LEU A 69 -13.76 -13.93 18.71
C LEU A 69 -13.66 -15.44 18.98
N LEU A 70 -13.10 -16.20 18.03
CA LEU A 70 -12.86 -17.63 18.22
C LEU A 70 -11.83 -17.90 19.32
N VAL A 71 -10.76 -17.09 19.40
CA VAL A 71 -9.76 -17.19 20.47
C VAL A 71 -10.39 -16.88 21.83
N MET A 72 -11.16 -15.80 21.96
CA MET A 72 -11.86 -15.44 23.20
C MET A 72 -12.84 -16.52 23.65
N LEU A 73 -13.67 -17.03 22.74
CA LEU A 73 -14.61 -18.12 23.03
C LEU A 73 -13.92 -19.41 23.48
N HIS A 74 -12.72 -19.68 22.97
CA HIS A 74 -11.96 -20.86 23.36
C HIS A 74 -11.13 -20.65 24.63
N ALA A 75 -10.68 -19.42 24.89
CA ALA A 75 -9.95 -19.05 26.10
C ALA A 75 -10.79 -19.28 27.36
N GLU A 76 -12.10 -19.03 27.30
CA GLU A 76 -13.03 -19.36 28.38
C GLU A 76 -13.12 -20.87 28.67
N ALA A 77 -12.67 -21.72 27.75
CA ALA A 77 -12.78 -23.16 27.86
C ALA A 77 -11.48 -23.88 28.30
N HIS A 78 -10.30 -23.25 28.26
CA HIS A 78 -9.00 -23.87 28.56
C HIS A 78 -8.09 -22.92 29.36
N GLU A 79 -7.42 -23.45 30.40
CA GLU A 79 -6.69 -22.69 31.44
C GLU A 79 -5.24 -22.31 31.13
N ASP A 80 -4.67 -22.68 29.96
CA ASP A 80 -3.23 -22.54 29.73
C ASP A 80 -2.84 -21.18 29.12
N SER A 81 -2.03 -20.39 29.83
CA SER A 81 -1.68 -19.00 29.50
C SER A 81 -0.79 -18.87 28.27
N ASP A 82 0.15 -19.80 28.09
CA ASP A 82 1.16 -19.72 27.03
C ASP A 82 0.54 -20.02 25.66
N ASP A 83 -0.41 -20.93 25.63
CA ASP A 83 -1.20 -21.28 24.45
C ASP A 83 -2.11 -20.11 24.03
N LEU A 84 -2.64 -19.36 24.99
CA LEU A 84 -3.48 -18.19 24.72
C LEU A 84 -2.68 -17.06 24.04
N PHE A 85 -1.43 -16.83 24.47
CA PHE A 85 -0.55 -15.86 23.82
C PHE A 85 -0.22 -16.30 22.39
N PHE A 86 0.19 -17.55 22.15
CA PHE A 86 0.46 -18.01 20.78
C PHE A 86 -0.78 -17.89 19.87
N ARG A 87 -1.97 -18.21 20.40
CA ARG A 87 -3.23 -18.19 19.66
C ARG A 87 -3.73 -16.80 19.30
N SER A 88 -3.51 -15.78 20.13
CA SER A 88 -3.91 -14.41 19.78
C SER A 88 -3.16 -13.89 18.55
N HIS A 89 -1.88 -14.23 18.41
CA HIS A 89 -1.05 -13.79 17.28
C HIS A 89 -1.37 -14.48 15.94
N LEU A 90 -2.12 -15.59 15.98
CA LEU A 90 -2.72 -16.15 14.77
C LEU A 90 -3.64 -15.11 14.10
N GLY A 91 -4.26 -14.20 14.87
CA GLY A 91 -5.06 -13.09 14.35
C GLY A 91 -4.29 -12.20 13.39
N THR A 92 -3.16 -11.64 13.84
CA THR A 92 -2.28 -10.83 12.99
C THR A 92 -1.83 -11.57 11.72
N GLY A 93 -1.41 -12.84 11.85
CA GLY A 93 -1.01 -13.68 10.70
C GLY A 93 -2.15 -13.90 9.69
N VAL A 94 -3.34 -14.28 10.18
CA VAL A 94 -4.55 -14.46 9.36
C VAL A 94 -4.94 -13.15 8.66
N CYS A 95 -4.83 -12.02 9.35
CA CYS A 95 -5.11 -10.70 8.78
C CYS A 95 -4.20 -10.41 7.57
N VAL A 96 -2.89 -10.57 7.74
CA VAL A 96 -1.90 -10.31 6.68
C VAL A 96 -2.07 -11.25 5.50
N VAL A 97 -2.22 -12.56 5.75
CA VAL A 97 -2.40 -13.56 4.69
C VAL A 97 -3.70 -13.29 3.92
N THR A 98 -4.81 -13.03 4.63
CA THR A 98 -6.10 -12.71 4.00
C THR A 98 -6.01 -11.46 3.14
N TYR A 99 -5.35 -10.41 3.65
CA TYR A 99 -5.13 -9.18 2.89
C TYR A 99 -4.41 -9.47 1.56
N TRP A 100 -3.31 -10.21 1.60
CA TRP A 100 -2.54 -10.56 0.40
C TRP A 100 -3.33 -11.40 -0.59
N LEU A 101 -4.03 -12.43 -0.11
CA LEU A 101 -4.86 -13.30 -0.95
C LEU A 101 -5.93 -12.49 -1.69
N PHE A 102 -6.66 -11.62 -0.99
CA PHE A 102 -7.68 -10.78 -1.62
C PHE A 102 -7.07 -9.68 -2.50
N LEU A 103 -5.95 -9.08 -2.09
CA LEU A 103 -5.28 -8.08 -2.92
C LEU A 103 -4.92 -8.66 -4.29
N LEU A 104 -4.36 -9.87 -4.30
CA LEU A 104 -3.90 -10.54 -5.51
C LEU A 104 -5.04 -11.15 -6.31
N CYS A 105 -6.04 -11.78 -5.68
CA CYS A 105 -7.01 -12.64 -6.38
C CYS A 105 -8.44 -12.10 -6.42
N TRP A 106 -8.76 -10.98 -5.76
CA TRP A 106 -10.15 -10.48 -5.68
C TRP A 106 -10.76 -10.16 -7.05
N HIS A 107 -9.94 -9.78 -8.01
CA HIS A 107 -10.40 -9.50 -9.37
C HIS A 107 -10.87 -10.77 -10.10
N ASP A 108 -10.26 -11.93 -9.85
CA ASP A 108 -10.70 -13.22 -10.40
C ASP A 108 -11.97 -13.72 -9.70
N VAL A 109 -12.06 -13.53 -8.37
CA VAL A 109 -13.28 -13.82 -7.61
C VAL A 109 -14.45 -13.00 -8.15
N LYS A 110 -14.24 -11.70 -8.39
CA LYS A 110 -15.24 -10.86 -9.04
C LYS A 110 -15.59 -11.37 -10.43
N ALA A 111 -14.63 -11.80 -11.25
CA ALA A 111 -14.92 -12.31 -12.58
C ALA A 111 -15.78 -13.60 -12.54
N LEU A 112 -15.57 -14.45 -11.54
CA LEU A 112 -16.33 -15.69 -11.36
C LEU A 112 -17.79 -15.44 -10.95
N PHE A 113 -18.02 -14.51 -10.02
CA PHE A 113 -19.35 -14.26 -9.45
C PHE A 113 -20.10 -13.06 -10.09
N TRP A 114 -19.39 -12.08 -10.62
CA TRP A 114 -19.94 -10.85 -11.19
C TRP A 114 -19.41 -10.58 -12.60
N ARG A 115 -20.27 -10.78 -13.61
CA ARG A 115 -19.95 -10.56 -15.04
C ARG A 115 -19.68 -9.11 -15.45
N ARG A 116 -19.82 -8.13 -14.56
CA ARG A 116 -19.70 -6.69 -14.89
C ARG A 116 -18.80 -5.96 -13.90
N GLY A 117 -17.50 -5.91 -14.24
CA GLY A 117 -16.53 -5.04 -13.58
C GLY A 117 -16.48 -3.64 -14.18
N LYS A 118 -15.62 -2.78 -13.62
CA LYS A 118 -15.28 -1.49 -14.26
C LYS A 118 -14.64 -1.76 -15.63
N ARG A 119 -15.20 -1.17 -16.68
CA ARG A 119 -14.57 -1.11 -18.01
C ARG A 119 -13.40 -0.12 -17.97
N VAL A 120 -12.22 -0.57 -18.36
CA VAL A 120 -10.99 0.21 -18.34
C VAL A 120 -10.42 0.28 -19.76
N PHE A 121 -9.83 1.41 -20.12
CA PHE A 121 -9.01 1.53 -21.31
C PHE A 121 -7.56 1.25 -20.95
N LEU A 122 -6.95 0.33 -21.69
CA LEU A 122 -5.54 0.02 -21.60
C LEU A 122 -5.01 -0.10 -23.03
N ASP A 123 -4.14 0.82 -23.42
CA ASP A 123 -3.57 0.92 -24.78
C ASP A 123 -3.17 -0.42 -25.41
N ARG A 124 -2.44 -1.26 -24.67
CA ARG A 124 -1.94 -2.57 -25.13
C ARG A 124 -3.06 -3.55 -25.50
N CYS A 125 -4.22 -3.45 -24.87
CA CYS A 125 -5.37 -4.33 -25.15
C CYS A 125 -6.42 -3.65 -26.01
N CYS A 126 -6.56 -2.32 -25.94
CA CYS A 126 -7.64 -1.60 -26.61
C CYS A 126 -7.23 -1.05 -27.98
N ILE A 127 -5.94 -1.04 -28.30
CA ILE A 127 -5.40 -0.71 -29.62
C ILE A 127 -4.82 -1.99 -30.22
N HIS A 128 -5.19 -2.28 -31.47
CA HIS A 128 -4.66 -3.44 -32.18
C HIS A 128 -3.13 -3.35 -32.27
N GLN A 129 -2.41 -4.41 -31.92
CA GLN A 129 -0.94 -4.36 -31.90
C GLN A 129 -0.30 -4.85 -33.20
N THR A 130 -0.98 -5.75 -33.90
CA THR A 130 -0.51 -6.44 -35.12
C THR A 130 -1.09 -5.89 -36.44
N ASP A 131 -2.36 -5.47 -36.47
CA ASP A 131 -2.98 -4.80 -37.62
C ASP A 131 -2.66 -3.30 -37.59
N GLU A 132 -1.82 -2.85 -38.53
CA GLU A 132 -1.35 -1.45 -38.57
C GLU A 132 -2.45 -0.45 -38.92
N GLU A 133 -3.47 -0.83 -39.69
CA GLU A 133 -4.58 0.08 -40.03
C GLU A 133 -5.48 0.32 -38.81
N LEU A 134 -5.88 -0.76 -38.13
CA LEU A 134 -6.68 -0.66 -36.90
C LEU A 134 -5.91 -0.02 -35.75
N LYS A 135 -4.59 -0.24 -35.69
CA LYS A 135 -3.69 0.43 -34.75
C LYS A 135 -3.66 1.93 -35.00
N GLN A 136 -3.49 2.35 -36.26
CA GLN A 136 -3.52 3.75 -36.63
C GLN A 136 -4.86 4.39 -36.25
N GLN A 137 -5.99 3.75 -36.61
CA GLN A 137 -7.32 4.21 -36.22
C GLN A 137 -7.47 4.31 -34.69
N GLY A 138 -6.96 3.34 -33.93
CA GLY A 138 -7.00 3.36 -32.47
C GLY A 138 -6.18 4.50 -31.87
N ILE A 139 -5.03 4.82 -32.46
CA ILE A 139 -4.18 5.94 -32.04
C ILE A 139 -4.81 7.29 -32.41
N GLU A 140 -5.35 7.44 -33.61
CA GLU A 140 -5.99 8.67 -34.09
C GLU A 140 -7.20 9.08 -33.23
N ASN A 141 -7.88 8.09 -32.63
CA ASN A 141 -9.04 8.27 -31.75
C ASN A 141 -8.69 8.23 -30.25
N LEU A 142 -7.41 8.31 -29.87
CA LEU A 142 -6.99 8.23 -28.47
C LEU A 142 -7.60 9.34 -27.60
N ASP A 143 -7.72 10.53 -28.16
CA ASP A 143 -8.37 11.67 -27.51
C ASP A 143 -9.84 11.39 -27.20
N ILE A 144 -10.54 10.61 -28.01
CA ILE A 144 -11.92 10.18 -27.76
C ILE A 144 -11.95 9.23 -26.55
N PHE A 145 -11.04 8.27 -26.45
CA PHE A 145 -11.00 7.36 -25.30
C PHE A 145 -10.71 8.09 -23.98
N LEU A 146 -9.81 9.09 -24.01
CA LEU A 146 -9.55 9.98 -22.88
C LEU A 146 -10.81 10.76 -22.49
N GLN A 147 -11.53 11.29 -23.47
CA GLN A 147 -12.77 12.02 -23.26
C GLN A 147 -13.90 11.15 -22.72
N LEU A 148 -14.03 9.90 -23.17
CA LEU A 148 -15.06 8.98 -22.72
C LEU A 148 -14.77 8.38 -21.33
N SER A 149 -13.55 8.56 -20.82
CA SER A 149 -13.14 8.01 -19.52
C SER A 149 -13.56 8.91 -18.35
N ASP A 150 -14.24 8.33 -17.36
CA ASP A 150 -14.68 9.03 -16.15
C ASP A 150 -13.49 9.43 -15.23
N GLN A 151 -12.40 8.65 -15.25
CA GLN A 151 -11.21 8.81 -14.40
C GLN A 151 -9.95 8.46 -15.17
N MET A 152 -8.79 8.99 -14.74
CA MET A 152 -7.48 8.61 -15.24
C MET A 152 -6.64 8.03 -14.10
N LEU A 153 -6.04 6.87 -14.35
CA LEU A 153 -5.13 6.19 -13.44
C LEU A 153 -3.72 6.21 -14.04
N VAL A 154 -2.81 6.91 -13.39
CA VAL A 154 -1.40 7.01 -13.80
C VAL A 154 -0.57 6.06 -12.97
N VAL A 155 0.02 5.04 -13.61
CA VAL A 155 1.04 4.20 -12.99
C VAL A 155 2.40 4.88 -13.17
N TYR A 156 2.84 5.60 -12.14
CA TYR A 156 3.95 6.53 -12.25
C TYR A 156 5.31 5.83 -12.09
N SER A 157 6.21 6.10 -13.04
CA SER A 157 7.65 5.80 -12.98
C SER A 157 8.44 7.08 -13.22
N GLU A 158 9.74 7.08 -12.90
CA GLU A 158 10.64 8.22 -13.13
C GLU A 158 10.69 8.71 -14.58
N LEU A 159 10.42 7.83 -15.55
CA LEU A 159 10.39 8.17 -16.98
C LEU A 159 9.02 8.68 -17.44
N TYR A 160 7.97 8.55 -16.63
CA TYR A 160 6.61 8.92 -17.03
C TYR A 160 6.51 10.40 -17.37
N THR A 161 7.11 11.28 -16.55
CA THR A 161 7.06 12.74 -16.78
C THR A 161 7.98 13.23 -17.87
N LYS A 162 8.87 12.37 -18.37
CA LYS A 162 9.80 12.70 -19.45
C LYS A 162 9.24 12.33 -20.82
N LYS A 163 8.19 11.51 -20.89
CA LYS A 163 7.65 11.02 -22.16
C LYS A 163 6.61 11.99 -22.72
N LEU A 164 6.69 12.24 -24.03
CA LEU A 164 5.77 13.14 -24.73
C LEU A 164 4.33 12.63 -24.65
N TRP A 165 4.14 11.35 -24.98
CA TRP A 165 2.83 10.71 -25.07
C TRP A 165 2.06 10.74 -23.75
N THR A 166 2.72 10.38 -22.65
CA THR A 166 2.12 10.38 -21.31
C THR A 166 1.76 11.77 -20.81
N MET A 167 2.53 12.79 -21.21
CA MET A 167 2.22 14.19 -20.92
C MET A 167 1.06 14.72 -21.75
N TYR A 168 0.99 14.34 -23.03
CA TYR A 168 -0.16 14.59 -23.89
C TYR A 168 -1.45 14.02 -23.29
N GLU A 169 -1.47 12.74 -22.89
CA GLU A 169 -2.64 12.11 -22.27
C GLU A 169 -3.09 12.85 -21.01
N LEU A 170 -2.13 13.24 -20.15
CA LEU A 170 -2.43 13.88 -18.88
C LEU A 170 -2.96 15.32 -19.08
N ALA A 171 -2.29 16.11 -19.91
CA ALA A 171 -2.66 17.50 -20.14
C ALA A 171 -3.95 17.65 -20.98
N THR A 172 -4.32 16.64 -21.78
CA THR A 172 -5.62 16.63 -22.48
C THR A 172 -6.76 16.14 -21.60
N PHE A 173 -6.50 15.24 -20.65
CA PHE A 173 -7.50 14.76 -19.70
C PHE A 173 -7.91 15.82 -18.67
N LEU A 174 -6.93 16.55 -18.13
CA LEU A 174 -7.13 17.41 -16.96
C LEU A 174 -8.13 18.57 -17.17
N PRO A 175 -8.08 19.36 -18.25
CA PRO A 175 -9.02 20.45 -18.46
C PRO A 175 -10.47 19.97 -18.57
N LYS A 176 -10.70 18.76 -19.09
CA LYS A 176 -12.04 18.20 -19.32
C LYS A 176 -12.64 17.55 -18.08
N ARG A 177 -11.84 16.87 -17.26
CA ARG A 177 -12.32 16.07 -16.11
C ARG A 177 -11.97 16.65 -14.74
N GLY A 178 -11.00 17.56 -14.71
CA GLY A 178 -10.47 18.20 -13.51
C GLY A 178 -9.54 17.30 -12.69
N PRO A 179 -8.78 17.89 -11.75
CA PRO A 179 -7.74 17.20 -10.98
C PRO A 179 -8.28 16.14 -10.01
N ASN A 180 -9.57 16.17 -9.65
CA ASN A 180 -10.20 15.20 -8.75
C ASN A 180 -10.40 13.81 -9.37
N ARG A 181 -10.33 13.72 -10.70
CA ARG A 181 -10.53 12.47 -11.46
C ARG A 181 -9.22 11.80 -11.83
N LEU A 182 -8.09 12.36 -11.42
CA LEU A 182 -6.77 11.78 -11.58
C LEU A 182 -6.38 11.00 -10.32
N ALA A 183 -5.89 9.77 -10.50
CA ALA A 183 -5.22 9.00 -9.48
C ALA A 183 -3.81 8.63 -9.95
N VAL A 184 -2.80 9.08 -9.23
CA VAL A 184 -1.39 8.77 -9.44
C VAL A 184 -0.99 7.65 -8.48
N LEU A 185 -0.37 6.61 -9.02
CA LEU A 185 0.18 5.48 -8.29
C LEU A 185 1.70 5.46 -8.45
N PRO A 186 2.44 6.06 -7.51
CA PRO A 186 3.89 5.98 -7.53
C PRO A 186 4.34 4.56 -7.30
N THR A 187 5.06 4.00 -8.26
CA THR A 187 5.48 2.61 -8.18
C THR A 187 6.48 2.34 -7.06
N PHE A 188 7.26 3.34 -6.64
CA PHE A 188 8.10 3.26 -5.45
C PHE A 188 7.28 3.03 -4.17
N LEU A 189 6.21 3.79 -3.94
CA LEU A 189 5.33 3.61 -2.78
C LEU A 189 4.66 2.23 -2.79
N ILE A 190 4.28 1.72 -3.97
CA ILE A 190 3.75 0.36 -4.12
C ILE A 190 4.79 -0.67 -3.66
N ARG A 191 6.05 -0.56 -4.09
CA ARG A 191 7.14 -1.44 -3.64
C ARG A 191 7.35 -1.36 -2.14
N CYS A 192 7.43 -0.15 -1.57
CA CYS A 192 7.57 0.05 -0.14
C CYS A 192 6.42 -0.59 0.63
N THR A 193 5.18 -0.46 0.16
CA THR A 193 4.02 -1.06 0.81
C THR A 193 4.08 -2.58 0.78
N ILE A 194 4.43 -3.16 -0.38
CA ILE A 194 4.53 -4.61 -0.55
C ILE A 194 5.59 -5.22 0.39
N LEU A 195 6.74 -4.56 0.53
CA LEU A 195 7.83 -5.04 1.36
C LEU A 195 7.62 -4.74 2.85
N ALA A 196 7.01 -3.60 3.17
CA ALA A 196 6.83 -3.18 4.55
C ALA A 196 5.78 -4.00 5.31
N VAL A 197 4.68 -4.42 4.67
CA VAL A 197 3.65 -5.22 5.36
C VAL A 197 4.21 -6.51 5.99
N PRO A 198 4.87 -7.42 5.26
CA PRO A 198 5.43 -8.62 5.87
C PRO A 198 6.58 -8.29 6.83
N MET A 199 7.38 -7.24 6.57
CA MET A 199 8.47 -6.83 7.46
C MET A 199 7.94 -6.34 8.82
N VAL A 200 6.89 -5.51 8.83
CA VAL A 200 6.24 -5.05 10.07
C VAL A 200 5.57 -6.22 10.79
N ALA A 201 4.91 -7.12 10.05
CA ALA A 201 4.32 -8.32 10.65
C ALA A 201 5.37 -9.21 11.34
N LEU A 202 6.49 -9.47 10.67
CA LEU A 202 7.60 -10.24 11.26
C LEU A 202 8.23 -9.53 12.45
N HIS A 203 8.38 -8.20 12.38
CA HIS A 203 8.88 -7.40 13.50
C HIS A 203 7.95 -7.50 14.71
N CYS A 204 6.62 -7.37 14.52
CA CYS A 204 5.64 -7.55 15.58
C CYS A 204 5.74 -8.95 16.23
N ILE A 205 5.79 -10.02 15.41
CA ILE A 205 5.94 -11.39 15.91
C ILE A 205 7.24 -11.55 16.69
N TRP A 206 8.34 -10.99 16.19
CA TRP A 206 9.65 -11.08 16.86
C TRP A 206 9.68 -10.36 18.20
N VAL A 207 9.21 -9.11 18.25
CA VAL A 207 9.15 -8.35 19.51
C VAL A 207 8.36 -9.12 20.56
N GLN A 208 7.30 -9.80 20.15
CA GLN A 208 6.50 -10.61 21.05
C GLN A 208 7.16 -11.90 21.50
N MET A 209 7.90 -12.58 20.61
CA MET A 209 8.71 -13.73 21.02
C MET A 209 9.71 -13.35 22.12
N LEU A 210 10.25 -12.12 22.11
CA LEU A 210 11.13 -11.61 23.16
C LEU A 210 10.41 -11.28 24.48
N LEU A 211 9.07 -11.21 24.49
CA LEU A 211 8.26 -10.93 25.69
C LEU A 211 7.76 -12.20 26.39
N VAL A 212 7.99 -13.39 25.82
CA VAL A 212 7.60 -14.67 26.43
C VAL A 212 8.70 -15.13 27.39
N ASP A 213 8.34 -15.39 28.65
CA ASP A 213 9.28 -15.68 29.75
C ASP A 213 10.26 -16.85 29.42
N ASP A 214 9.76 -17.92 28.80
CA ASP A 214 10.55 -19.09 28.39
C ASP A 214 11.62 -18.77 27.34
N VAL A 215 11.41 -17.72 26.55
CA VAL A 215 12.39 -17.22 25.58
C VAL A 215 13.30 -16.17 26.22
N GLN A 216 12.78 -15.39 27.18
CA GLN A 216 13.50 -14.33 27.86
C GLN A 216 14.66 -14.88 28.70
N GLN A 217 14.45 -15.95 29.48
CA GLN A 217 15.49 -16.54 30.34
C GLN A 217 16.79 -16.93 29.58
N PRO A 218 16.74 -17.76 28.51
CA PRO A 218 17.95 -18.11 27.77
C PRO A 218 18.51 -16.95 26.93
N VAL A 219 17.69 -15.96 26.57
CA VAL A 219 18.13 -14.74 25.87
C VAL A 219 18.89 -13.82 26.82
N GLU A 220 18.41 -13.60 28.04
CA GLU A 220 19.10 -12.82 29.08
C GLU A 220 20.45 -13.43 29.46
N ASP A 221 20.53 -14.76 29.46
CA ASP A 221 21.77 -15.49 29.72
C ASP A 221 22.78 -15.41 28.56
N LEU A 222 22.33 -15.14 27.32
CA LEU A 222 23.15 -15.15 26.10
C LEU A 222 23.40 -13.76 25.48
N LEU A 223 22.53 -12.78 25.72
CA LEU A 223 22.53 -11.41 25.16
C LEU A 223 22.62 -10.34 26.26
N LEU A 224 22.97 -9.10 25.87
CA LEU A 224 22.68 -7.92 26.69
C LEU A 224 21.15 -7.75 26.83
N ASP A 225 20.71 -7.19 27.97
CA ASP A 225 19.35 -6.66 28.30
C ASP A 225 18.37 -6.69 27.10
N SER A 226 17.23 -7.37 27.23
CA SER A 226 16.21 -7.54 26.19
C SER A 226 15.83 -6.22 25.49
N ARG A 227 15.93 -5.08 26.19
CA ARG A 227 15.76 -3.73 25.65
C ARG A 227 16.80 -3.37 24.58
N LEU A 228 18.05 -3.75 24.79
CA LEU A 228 19.12 -3.55 23.81
C LEU A 228 18.91 -4.45 22.59
N ALA A 229 18.44 -5.69 22.76
CA ALA A 229 18.11 -6.57 21.65
C ALA A 229 17.01 -5.99 20.75
N ILE A 230 15.95 -5.43 21.35
CA ILE A 230 14.89 -4.71 20.63
C ILE A 230 15.47 -3.49 19.90
N LEU A 231 16.26 -2.66 20.58
CA LEU A 231 16.88 -1.46 19.97
C LEU A 231 17.79 -1.82 18.78
N LEU A 232 18.59 -2.87 18.89
CA LEU A 232 19.49 -3.34 17.83
C LEU A 232 18.72 -3.84 16.60
N LEU A 233 17.53 -4.41 16.79
CA LEU A 233 16.65 -4.83 15.71
C LEU A 233 15.91 -3.65 15.06
N ASP A 234 15.46 -2.70 15.86
CA ASP A 234 14.73 -1.52 15.39
C ASP A 234 15.61 -0.59 14.58
N LEU A 235 16.90 -0.51 14.90
CA LEU A 235 17.81 0.39 14.22
C LEU A 235 17.89 0.13 12.70
N PRO A 236 18.14 -1.10 12.19
CA PRO A 236 18.05 -1.41 10.77
C PRO A 236 16.69 -1.05 10.15
N LEU A 237 15.59 -1.35 10.82
CA LEU A 237 14.24 -1.05 10.33
C LEU A 237 14.04 0.46 10.18
N LEU A 238 14.42 1.24 11.18
CA LEU A 238 14.38 2.72 11.17
C LEU A 238 15.27 3.31 10.09
N LEU A 239 16.45 2.73 9.84
CA LEU A 239 17.34 3.13 8.75
C LEU A 239 16.70 2.86 7.38
N VAL A 240 16.08 1.69 7.18
CA VAL A 240 15.37 1.34 5.94
C VAL A 240 14.18 2.27 5.71
N VAL A 241 13.39 2.53 6.74
CA VAL A 241 12.25 3.45 6.70
C VAL A 241 12.72 4.87 6.37
N THR A 242 13.75 5.35 7.05
CA THR A 242 14.34 6.68 6.80
C THR A 242 14.88 6.79 5.37
N TRP A 243 15.58 5.76 4.89
CA TRP A 243 16.04 5.69 3.51
C TRP A 243 14.86 5.74 2.52
N ALA A 244 13.79 4.98 2.78
CA ALA A 244 12.62 4.93 1.93
C ALA A 244 11.92 6.30 1.86
N PHE A 245 11.72 6.97 2.99
CA PHE A 245 11.15 8.33 3.03
C PHE A 245 12.04 9.35 2.30
N ARG A 246 13.36 9.32 2.50
CA ARG A 246 14.30 10.20 1.79
C ARG A 246 14.27 9.96 0.29
N ARG A 247 14.24 8.69 -0.12
CA ARG A 247 14.17 8.28 -1.52
C ARG A 247 12.85 8.73 -2.15
N TRP A 248 11.73 8.54 -1.45
CA TRP A 248 10.42 9.01 -1.89
C TRP A 248 10.40 10.53 -2.06
N ALA A 249 10.87 11.28 -1.05
CA ALA A 249 10.95 12.74 -1.12
C ALA A 249 11.78 13.22 -2.32
N LYS A 250 12.86 12.51 -2.66
CA LYS A 250 13.66 12.79 -3.85
C LYS A 250 12.90 12.52 -5.15
N GLU A 251 12.21 11.38 -5.27
CA GLU A 251 11.41 11.04 -6.45
C GLU A 251 10.24 12.00 -6.65
N GLU A 252 9.57 12.39 -5.56
CA GLU A 252 8.46 13.34 -5.58
C GLU A 252 8.94 14.76 -5.97
N LYS A 253 10.10 15.19 -5.45
CA LYS A 253 10.77 16.42 -5.87
C LYS A 253 11.11 16.38 -7.36
N GLN A 254 11.74 15.30 -7.83
CA GLN A 254 12.09 15.13 -9.24
C GLN A 254 10.86 15.11 -10.15
N MET A 255 9.77 14.46 -9.72
CA MET A 255 8.50 14.47 -10.44
C MET A 255 7.99 15.90 -10.64
N ARG A 256 7.98 16.71 -9.58
CA ARG A 256 7.57 18.12 -9.64
C ARG A 256 8.49 18.96 -10.51
N GLU A 257 9.80 18.78 -10.40
CA GLU A 257 10.78 19.50 -11.21
C GLU A 257 10.62 19.18 -12.69
N ASN A 258 10.53 17.89 -13.05
CA ASN A 258 10.34 17.45 -14.44
C ASN A 258 9.09 18.07 -15.08
N VAL A 259 7.98 18.19 -14.34
CA VAL A 259 6.75 18.81 -14.86
C VAL A 259 6.91 20.33 -14.97
N ARG A 260 7.53 20.99 -13.98
CA ARG A 260 7.77 22.44 -13.99
C ARG A 260 8.67 22.88 -15.14
N THR A 261 9.69 22.08 -15.46
CA THR A 261 10.62 22.37 -16.54
C THR A 261 10.28 21.59 -17.82
N PHE A 262 9.06 21.04 -17.92
CA PHE A 262 8.65 20.25 -19.08
C PHE A 262 8.75 21.08 -20.36
N HIS A 263 9.31 20.51 -21.41
CA HIS A 263 9.29 21.08 -22.75
C HIS A 263 9.00 19.97 -23.76
N TYR A 264 8.05 20.19 -24.66
CA TYR A 264 7.64 19.19 -25.65
C TYR A 264 8.84 18.72 -26.51
N GLY A 265 9.76 19.63 -26.86
CA GLY A 265 10.95 19.33 -27.66
C GLY A 265 11.97 18.41 -26.98
N ASP A 266 12.14 18.54 -25.66
CA ASP A 266 13.12 17.76 -24.89
C ASP A 266 12.55 16.43 -24.38
N SER A 267 11.24 16.21 -24.61
CA SER A 267 10.55 15.02 -24.15
C SER A 267 10.93 13.79 -24.97
N HIS A 268 10.97 12.63 -24.30
CA HIS A 268 11.33 11.36 -24.91
C HIS A 268 10.13 10.75 -25.65
N CYS A 269 10.38 10.21 -26.84
CA CYS A 269 9.43 9.33 -27.52
C CYS A 269 9.93 7.88 -27.44
N LEU A 270 9.01 6.91 -27.37
CA LEU A 270 9.41 5.49 -27.42
C LEU A 270 9.93 5.14 -28.82
N LYS A 271 9.22 5.60 -29.85
CA LYS A 271 9.65 5.62 -31.24
C LYS A 271 9.63 7.06 -31.71
N GLU A 272 10.76 7.54 -32.21
CA GLU A 272 10.89 8.95 -32.60
C GLU A 272 9.97 9.33 -33.77
N ALA A 273 9.62 8.37 -34.62
CA ALA A 273 8.64 8.54 -35.69
C ALA A 273 7.27 9.02 -35.18
N ASP A 274 6.87 8.60 -33.97
CA ASP A 274 5.56 8.95 -33.38
C ASP A 274 5.49 10.43 -32.96
N ARG A 275 6.62 11.13 -32.83
CA ARG A 275 6.66 12.52 -32.36
C ARG A 275 5.82 13.45 -33.21
N SER A 276 5.96 13.34 -34.54
CA SER A 276 5.23 14.18 -35.50
C SER A 276 3.71 14.03 -35.35
N MET A 277 3.25 12.80 -35.15
CA MET A 277 1.85 12.49 -34.88
C MET A 277 1.37 13.07 -33.55
N VAL A 278 2.16 12.95 -32.48
CA VAL A 278 1.80 13.58 -31.19
C VAL A 278 1.74 15.09 -31.31
N TYR A 279 2.67 15.71 -32.03
CA TYR A 279 2.66 17.15 -32.25
C TYR A 279 1.41 17.60 -32.99
N SER A 280 1.01 16.87 -34.04
CA SER A 280 -0.23 17.13 -34.76
C SER A 280 -1.45 17.00 -33.84
N ASN A 281 -1.49 15.96 -33.00
CA ASN A 281 -2.57 15.75 -32.03
C ASN A 281 -2.63 16.84 -30.96
N ILE A 282 -1.47 17.32 -30.47
CA ILE A 282 -1.39 18.45 -29.55
C ILE A 282 -1.92 19.71 -30.24
N ALA A 283 -1.44 20.03 -31.43
CA ALA A 283 -1.83 21.22 -32.16
C ALA A 283 -3.35 21.23 -32.45
N ARG A 284 -3.90 20.09 -32.88
CA ARG A 284 -5.34 19.88 -33.05
C ARG A 284 -6.10 20.16 -31.76
N TYR A 285 -5.70 19.53 -30.66
CA TYR A 285 -6.35 19.70 -29.35
C TYR A 285 -6.32 21.15 -28.85
N MET A 286 -5.20 21.84 -28.97
CA MET A 286 -5.05 23.22 -28.49
C MET A 286 -5.91 24.21 -29.29
N ARG A 287 -6.09 23.97 -30.60
CA ARG A 287 -7.04 24.74 -31.44
C ARG A 287 -8.49 24.43 -31.08
N GLU A 288 -8.84 23.16 -30.94
CA GLU A 288 -10.21 22.73 -30.59
C GLU A 288 -10.67 23.26 -29.23
N THR A 289 -9.76 23.30 -28.25
CA THR A 289 -10.03 23.85 -26.92
C THR A 289 -9.94 25.37 -26.86
N LYS A 290 -9.66 26.04 -27.99
CA LYS A 290 -9.49 27.50 -28.12
C LYS A 290 -8.41 28.08 -27.21
N ALA A 291 -7.43 27.27 -26.83
CA ALA A 291 -6.24 27.74 -26.13
C ALA A 291 -5.33 28.57 -27.07
N VAL A 292 -5.42 28.33 -28.38
CA VAL A 292 -4.82 29.14 -29.44
C VAL A 292 -5.86 29.41 -30.55
N SER A 293 -5.56 30.34 -31.46
CA SER A 293 -6.40 30.60 -32.65
C SER A 293 -6.48 29.37 -33.56
N ALA A 294 -7.61 29.19 -34.26
CA ALA A 294 -7.80 28.09 -35.21
C ALA A 294 -6.78 28.09 -36.36
N GLU A 295 -6.27 29.28 -36.72
CA GLU A 295 -5.25 29.47 -37.76
C GLU A 295 -3.81 29.56 -37.21
N ALA A 296 -3.64 29.42 -35.89
CA ALA A 296 -2.31 29.51 -35.27
C ALA A 296 -1.40 28.40 -35.84
N PRO A 297 -0.11 28.68 -36.12
CA PRO A 297 0.89 27.67 -36.45
C PRO A 297 0.95 26.54 -35.41
N ASP A 298 1.36 25.33 -35.83
CA ASP A 298 1.54 24.19 -34.92
C ASP A 298 2.52 24.53 -33.77
N GLU A 299 3.55 25.32 -34.05
CA GLU A 299 4.54 25.75 -33.04
C GLU A 299 3.90 26.53 -31.89
N ASP A 300 3.02 27.50 -32.19
CA ASP A 300 2.32 28.28 -31.17
C ASP A 300 1.45 27.38 -30.29
N ALA A 301 0.83 26.37 -30.90
CA ALA A 301 0.02 25.39 -30.19
C ALA A 301 0.88 24.49 -29.27
N LEU A 302 2.05 24.06 -29.71
CA LEU A 302 3.01 23.29 -28.92
C LEU A 302 3.58 24.12 -27.74
N VAL A 303 3.85 25.41 -27.96
CA VAL A 303 4.27 26.33 -26.89
C VAL A 303 3.15 26.51 -25.86
N ALA A 304 1.91 26.72 -26.29
CA ALA A 304 0.76 26.78 -25.39
C ALA A 304 0.58 25.47 -24.61
N PHE A 305 0.89 24.32 -25.22
CA PHE A 305 0.83 23.02 -24.55
C PHE A 305 1.86 22.88 -23.43
N ASN A 306 3.08 23.42 -23.59
CA ASN A 306 4.04 23.47 -22.49
C ASN A 306 3.46 24.20 -21.27
N GLU A 307 2.80 25.33 -21.49
CA GLU A 307 2.19 26.11 -20.41
C GLU A 307 1.06 25.33 -19.73
N LEU A 308 0.22 24.67 -20.53
CA LEU A 308 -0.85 23.80 -20.01
C LEU A 308 -0.29 22.69 -19.10
N VAL A 309 0.78 22.02 -19.54
CA VAL A 309 1.44 20.97 -18.73
C VAL A 309 1.99 21.56 -17.44
N ARG A 310 2.73 22.68 -17.51
CA ARG A 310 3.40 23.30 -16.36
C ARG A 310 2.44 23.86 -15.31
N THR A 311 1.22 24.22 -15.71
CA THR A 311 0.20 24.81 -14.83
C THR A 311 -0.74 23.75 -14.25
N GLU A 312 -1.35 22.91 -15.08
CA GLU A 312 -2.41 21.98 -14.66
C GLU A 312 -1.87 20.70 -14.01
N VAL A 313 -0.80 20.14 -14.57
CA VAL A 313 -0.28 18.84 -14.12
C VAL A 313 0.24 18.87 -12.68
N PRO A 314 1.04 19.85 -12.23
CA PRO A 314 1.52 19.87 -10.84
C PRO A 314 0.38 19.94 -9.82
N ILE A 315 -0.67 20.70 -10.13
CA ILE A 315 -1.85 20.84 -9.26
C ILE A 315 -2.53 19.47 -9.12
N ALA A 316 -2.77 18.80 -10.25
CA ALA A 316 -3.44 17.51 -10.27
C ALA A 316 -2.62 16.41 -9.58
N VAL A 317 -1.32 16.35 -9.83
CA VAL A 317 -0.41 15.38 -9.20
C VAL A 317 -0.34 15.59 -7.70
N THR A 318 -0.17 16.84 -7.24
CA THR A 318 -0.13 17.17 -5.80
C THR A 318 -1.45 16.79 -5.12
N LYS A 319 -2.58 17.10 -5.75
CA LYS A 319 -3.90 16.73 -5.24
C LYS A 319 -4.08 15.21 -5.13
N SER A 320 -3.58 14.46 -6.12
CA SER A 320 -3.67 13.00 -6.10
C SER A 320 -2.77 12.35 -5.06
N LEU A 321 -1.59 12.92 -4.75
CA LEU A 321 -0.69 12.39 -3.72
C LEU A 321 -1.11 12.80 -2.30
N GLY A 322 -1.91 13.85 -2.17
CA GLY A 322 -2.32 14.42 -0.90
C GLY A 322 -1.29 15.40 -0.34
N GLY A 323 -1.68 16.17 0.68
CA GLY A 323 -0.86 17.27 1.22
C GLY A 323 0.49 16.84 1.81
N TRP A 324 0.62 15.59 2.24
CA TRP A 324 1.84 15.02 2.85
C TRP A 324 2.67 14.20 1.86
N GLY A 325 2.32 14.20 0.57
CA GLY A 325 3.00 13.44 -0.48
C GLY A 325 2.77 11.92 -0.47
N ILE A 326 2.19 11.37 0.60
CA ILE A 326 1.84 9.94 0.71
C ILE A 326 0.34 9.82 1.01
N PRO A 327 -0.45 9.17 0.14
CA PRO A 327 -1.86 8.92 0.44
C PRO A 327 -2.03 8.01 1.66
N LEU A 328 -2.94 8.39 2.57
CA LEU A 328 -3.19 7.67 3.85
C LEU A 328 -3.45 6.18 3.69
N ARG A 329 -4.03 5.74 2.57
CA ARG A 329 -4.26 4.31 2.27
C ARG A 329 -2.97 3.47 2.28
N TYR A 330 -1.82 4.03 1.90
CA TYR A 330 -0.55 3.31 1.94
C TYR A 330 -0.10 3.11 3.39
N LEU A 331 -0.15 4.18 4.19
CA LEU A 331 0.21 4.12 5.61
C LEU A 331 -0.71 3.16 6.38
N PHE A 332 -2.01 3.21 6.12
CA PHE A 332 -2.98 2.30 6.74
C PHE A 332 -2.62 0.83 6.50
N VAL A 333 -2.27 0.47 5.26
CA VAL A 333 -1.88 -0.90 4.91
C VAL A 333 -0.56 -1.29 5.56
N ILE A 334 0.44 -0.41 5.55
CA ILE A 334 1.75 -0.66 6.17
C ILE A 334 1.61 -0.87 7.68
N LEU A 335 0.76 -0.09 8.35
CA LEU A 335 0.56 -0.15 9.80
C LEU A 335 -0.47 -1.22 10.23
N MET A 336 -1.15 -1.87 9.29
CA MET A 336 -2.17 -2.89 9.58
C MET A 336 -1.66 -4.02 10.49
N PRO A 337 -0.47 -4.62 10.28
CA PRO A 337 0.04 -5.66 11.17
C PRO A 337 0.28 -5.14 12.59
N MET A 338 0.80 -3.92 12.73
CA MET A 338 1.02 -3.30 14.04
C MET A 338 -0.29 -3.01 14.77
N MET A 339 -1.31 -2.50 14.07
CA MET A 339 -2.62 -2.21 14.68
C MET A 339 -3.31 -3.48 15.17
N THR A 340 -3.24 -4.56 14.39
CA THR A 340 -3.78 -5.87 14.80
C THR A 340 -3.01 -6.42 15.98
N ASN A 341 -1.67 -6.34 15.94
CA ASN A 341 -0.83 -6.77 17.04
C ASN A 341 -1.14 -6.09 18.39
N ILE A 342 -1.34 -4.76 18.37
CA ILE A 342 -1.74 -4.00 19.58
C ILE A 342 -3.08 -4.49 20.11
N VAL A 343 -4.03 -4.78 19.23
CA VAL A 343 -5.35 -5.26 19.63
C VAL A 343 -5.29 -6.70 20.16
N ASP A 344 -4.50 -7.58 19.54
CA ASP A 344 -4.24 -8.95 20.04
C ASP A 344 -3.68 -8.90 21.48
N TYR A 345 -2.72 -8.00 21.72
CA TYR A 345 -2.15 -7.78 23.05
C TYR A 345 -3.20 -7.28 24.05
N LEU A 346 -3.96 -6.23 23.70
CA LEU A 346 -5.00 -5.69 24.58
C LEU A 346 -6.15 -6.67 24.84
N ALA A 347 -6.44 -7.58 23.92
CA ALA A 347 -7.46 -8.61 24.07
C ALA A 347 -7.05 -9.67 25.10
N VAL A 348 -5.77 -10.03 25.15
CA VAL A 348 -5.25 -11.07 26.05
C VAL A 348 -4.81 -10.52 27.40
N ALA A 349 -4.33 -9.26 27.46
CA ALA A 349 -3.78 -8.68 28.68
C ALA A 349 -4.70 -8.79 29.93
N PRO A 350 -6.04 -8.62 29.86
CA PRO A 350 -6.93 -8.81 31.01
C PRO A 350 -7.04 -10.25 31.50
N LEU A 351 -6.81 -11.24 30.62
CA LEU A 351 -6.85 -12.66 30.97
C LEU A 351 -5.55 -13.09 31.67
N LEU A 352 -4.41 -12.51 31.26
CA LEU A 352 -3.11 -12.78 31.86
C LEU A 352 -2.86 -11.96 33.15
N TYR A 353 -3.35 -10.71 33.19
CA TYR A 353 -3.15 -9.77 34.29
C TYR A 353 -4.50 -9.25 34.80
N PRO A 354 -5.20 -10.01 35.65
CA PRO A 354 -6.52 -9.64 36.15
C PRO A 354 -6.51 -8.39 37.04
N GLU A 355 -5.36 -8.06 37.64
CA GLU A 355 -5.15 -6.85 38.42
C GLU A 355 -4.77 -5.67 37.50
N PRO A 356 -5.41 -4.49 37.61
CA PRO A 356 -5.18 -3.35 36.73
C PRO A 356 -3.78 -2.73 36.90
N LEU A 357 -3.14 -2.90 38.06
CA LEU A 357 -1.82 -2.34 38.36
C LEU A 357 -0.68 -3.12 37.66
N PRO A 358 -0.60 -4.47 37.74
CA PRO A 358 0.30 -5.26 36.90
C PRO A 358 0.11 -5.05 35.40
N MET A 359 -1.12 -4.92 34.92
CA MET A 359 -1.40 -4.65 33.51
C MET A 359 -0.79 -3.30 33.06
N ALA A 360 -0.98 -2.24 33.84
CA ALA A 360 -0.42 -0.92 33.54
C ALA A 360 1.12 -0.88 33.67
N MET A 361 1.67 -1.61 34.64
CA MET A 361 3.12 -1.71 34.86
C MET A 361 3.82 -2.52 33.76
N TYR A 362 3.25 -3.65 33.35
CA TYR A 362 3.77 -4.48 32.25
C TYR A 362 3.65 -3.77 30.89
N ALA A 363 2.50 -3.13 30.60
CA ALA A 363 2.32 -2.33 29.39
C ALA A 363 3.25 -1.10 29.28
N THR A 364 3.86 -0.66 30.38
CA THR A 364 4.80 0.47 30.42
C THR A 364 6.25 0.06 30.67
N GLY A 365 6.54 -1.25 30.78
CA GLY A 365 7.89 -1.77 31.03
C GLY A 365 8.44 -1.47 32.44
N TRP A 366 7.57 -1.21 33.42
CA TRP A 366 7.93 -1.02 34.82
C TRP A 366 7.90 -2.37 35.55
N GLU A 367 9.06 -2.87 35.96
CA GLU A 367 9.18 -4.14 36.70
C GLU A 367 8.49 -4.10 38.08
N LEU A 368 7.74 -5.17 38.37
CA LEU A 368 7.12 -5.48 39.66
C LEU A 368 8.14 -5.90 40.74
N GLN A 369 9.39 -6.18 40.40
CA GLN A 369 10.43 -6.64 41.33
C GLN A 369 10.70 -5.67 42.49
N ARG A 370 10.24 -4.41 42.41
CA ARG A 370 10.42 -3.42 43.49
C ARG A 370 9.34 -3.47 44.58
N LEU A 371 8.28 -4.26 44.44
CA LEU A 371 7.18 -4.32 45.41
C LEU A 371 7.27 -5.48 46.42
N GLU A 372 8.07 -6.52 46.17
CA GLU A 372 8.33 -7.57 47.18
C GLU A 372 9.10 -7.04 48.41
N VAL A 373 9.77 -5.90 48.28
CA VAL A 373 10.49 -5.23 49.38
C VAL A 373 9.53 -4.58 50.40
N PHE A 374 8.24 -4.48 50.10
CA PHE A 374 7.21 -3.91 50.98
C PHE A 374 6.26 -4.96 51.58
N SER A 375 6.69 -6.22 51.74
CA SER A 375 6.02 -7.12 52.68
C SER A 375 6.31 -6.64 54.12
N PRO A 376 5.28 -6.30 54.94
CA PRO A 376 5.50 -5.89 56.31
C PRO A 376 6.05 -7.08 57.11
N LYS A 377 7.28 -6.93 57.60
CA LYS A 377 7.93 -7.86 58.53
C LYS A 377 6.97 -8.27 59.65
N GLU A 378 6.92 -9.58 59.84
CA GLU A 378 6.39 -10.36 60.95
C GLU A 378 6.22 -9.59 62.27
N THR A 379 5.02 -9.69 62.84
CA THR A 379 4.73 -9.28 64.21
C THR A 379 5.36 -10.30 65.18
N PRO A 380 6.19 -9.88 66.16
CA PRO A 380 6.81 -10.83 67.07
C PRO A 380 5.83 -11.33 68.14
N GLY A 381 5.61 -12.65 68.15
CA GLY A 381 5.59 -13.50 69.34
C GLY A 381 4.51 -13.28 70.40
N LYS A 382 3.40 -14.02 70.27
CA LYS A 382 2.54 -14.39 71.41
C LYS A 382 2.98 -15.73 72.01
N LEU A 383 3.08 -15.76 73.35
CA LEU A 383 2.92 -16.89 74.29
C LEU A 383 4.10 -17.88 74.52
N LYS A 384 4.69 -17.77 75.72
CA LYS A 384 5.02 -18.93 76.57
C LYS A 384 4.38 -18.75 77.94
N LYS A 385 3.47 -19.66 78.31
CA LYS A 385 2.97 -19.87 79.68
C LYS A 385 3.98 -20.75 80.44
N PRO A 386 4.28 -20.49 81.71
CA PRO A 386 5.08 -21.40 82.53
C PRO A 386 4.21 -22.50 83.15
N GLU A 387 4.64 -23.75 83.00
CA GLU A 387 4.14 -24.91 83.76
C GLU A 387 4.66 -24.83 85.20
N ALA A 388 3.74 -24.94 86.16
CA ALA A 388 4.04 -25.01 87.58
C ALA A 388 4.28 -26.48 87.97
N GLU A 389 5.49 -26.77 88.40
CA GLU A 389 5.88 -27.97 89.13
C GLU A 389 5.26 -27.93 90.54
N ILE A 390 4.33 -28.84 90.81
CA ILE A 390 3.86 -29.14 92.17
C ILE A 390 4.50 -30.47 92.56
N SER A 391 5.58 -30.41 93.35
CA SER A 391 6.06 -31.54 94.13
C SER A 391 5.26 -31.61 95.44
N ARG A 392 4.70 -32.79 95.71
CA ARG A 392 4.31 -33.23 97.06
C ARG A 392 5.28 -34.34 97.46
N GLN A 393 6.16 -34.04 98.41
CA GLN A 393 6.51 -34.89 99.55
C GLN A 393 7.08 -34.02 100.66
#